data_AF-A0A7U9XDH2-F1
#
_entry.id   AF-A0A7U9XDH2-F1
#
_cell.length_a   1.000
_cell.length_b   1.000
_cell.length_c   1.000
_cell.angle_alpha   90.00
_cell.angle_beta   90.00
_cell.angle_gamma   90.00
#
_symmetry.space_group_name_H-M   'P 1'
#
loop_
_entity.id
_entity.type
_entity.pdbx_description
1 polymer ?
#
loop_
_entity_poly.entity_id
_entity_poly.type
_entity_poly.pdbx_seq_one_letter_code
_entity_poly.pdbx_strand_id
1 'polypeptide(L)'
;MFPGQIFLEGEEEKGLQEELEKVRGRIGCGKHLVEVSQEEEDFLRKLCGKDHHLEMSRGIIFHGNTRVTEGPLKGMEKRICRIDRHKRLARVEIAKKAGASEQNEGGMAGCCYISAGLEITEKS
;
A
#
# COMPACT_ATOMS: atom_id res chain seq x y z
N MET A 1 -4.12 8.97 11.11
CA MET A 1 -4.01 7.50 11.22
C MET A 1 -5.03 6.83 10.32
N PHE A 2 -4.58 6.20 9.25
CA PHE A 2 -5.41 5.32 8.42
C PHE A 2 -5.40 3.90 8.98
N PRO A 3 -6.51 3.16 8.93
CA PRO A 3 -6.62 1.83 9.54
C PRO A 3 -6.09 0.73 8.62
N GLY A 4 -5.25 -0.16 9.15
CA GLY A 4 -5.12 -1.54 8.64
C GLY A 4 -3.75 -2.00 8.13
N GLN A 5 -2.71 -1.15 8.15
CA GLN A 5 -1.34 -1.58 7.84
C GLN A 5 -0.32 -1.03 8.84
N ILE A 6 0.58 -1.90 9.30
CA ILE A 6 1.74 -1.57 10.12
C ILE A 6 2.95 -2.19 9.43
N PHE A 7 4.00 -1.39 9.23
CA PHE A 7 5.30 -1.88 8.78
C PHE A 7 6.19 -2.06 10.01
N LEU A 8 6.90 -3.18 10.07
CA LEU A 8 7.81 -3.50 11.17
C LEU A 8 9.21 -3.67 10.60
N GLU A 9 10.17 -3.02 11.25
CA GLU A 9 11.60 -3.14 10.95
C GLU A 9 12.28 -3.73 12.19
N GLY A 10 13.18 -4.70 12.00
CA GLY A 10 13.87 -5.37 13.10
C GLY A 10 15.24 -5.86 12.65
N GLU A 11 16.21 -5.82 13.57
CA GLU A 11 17.59 -6.25 13.32
C GLU A 11 17.73 -7.78 13.23
N GLU A 12 16.78 -8.53 13.83
CA GLU A 12 16.78 -9.98 13.90
C GLU A 12 15.46 -10.56 13.37
N GLU A 13 15.52 -11.22 12.21
CA GLU A 13 14.36 -11.81 11.54
C GLU A 13 13.65 -12.85 12.42
N LYS A 14 14.41 -13.74 13.06
CA LYS A 14 13.87 -14.84 13.88
C LYS A 14 13.17 -14.32 15.14
N GLY A 15 13.79 -13.38 15.85
CA GLY A 15 13.20 -12.76 17.03
C GLY A 15 11.91 -11.99 16.70
N LEU A 16 11.89 -11.28 15.57
CA LEU A 16 10.70 -10.57 15.11
C LEU A 16 9.55 -11.53 14.76
N GLN A 17 9.83 -12.64 14.08
CA GLN A 17 8.83 -13.66 13.77
C GLN A 17 8.24 -14.30 15.03
N GLU A 18 9.09 -14.65 16.01
CA GLU A 18 8.64 -15.24 17.27
C GLU A 18 7.74 -14.29 18.07
N GLU A 19 8.12 -13.01 18.18
CA GLU A 19 7.28 -12.00 18.84
C GLU A 19 5.98 -11.77 18.08
N LEU A 20 6.02 -11.76 16.74
CA LEU A 20 4.82 -11.56 15.94
C LEU A 20 3.84 -12.72 16.06
N GLU A 21 4.30 -13.98 16.10
CA GLU A 21 3.44 -15.14 16.33
C GLU A 21 2.72 -15.08 17.69
N LYS A 22 3.38 -14.53 18.73
CA LYS A 22 2.75 -14.32 20.06
C LYS A 22 1.58 -13.33 20.01
N VAL A 23 1.67 -12.29 19.18
CA VAL A 23 0.62 -11.26 19.04
C VAL A 23 -0.33 -11.49 17.86
N ARG A 24 -0.04 -12.46 16.98
CA ARG A 24 -0.80 -12.74 15.75
C ARG A 24 -2.29 -12.96 16.01
N GLY A 25 -2.63 -13.71 17.06
CA GLY A 25 -4.01 -13.95 17.47
C GLY A 25 -4.77 -12.69 17.92
N ARG A 26 -4.04 -11.61 18.27
CA ARG A 26 -4.59 -10.33 18.73
C ARG A 26 -4.65 -9.27 17.63
N ILE A 27 -3.71 -9.30 16.69
CA ILE A 27 -3.61 -8.30 15.61
C ILE A 27 -4.49 -8.67 14.42
N GLY A 28 -4.93 -9.92 14.31
CA GLY A 28 -5.71 -10.37 13.15
C GLY A 28 -4.91 -10.26 11.84
N CYS A 29 -3.58 -10.26 11.94
CA CYS A 29 -2.70 -10.31 10.78
C CYS A 29 -2.99 -11.60 10.01
N GLY A 30 -3.33 -11.46 8.72
CA GLY A 30 -3.36 -12.57 7.79
C GLY A 30 -2.06 -13.36 7.83
N LYS A 31 -2.10 -14.62 7.44
CA LYS A 31 -1.10 -15.63 7.79
C LYS A 31 0.33 -15.40 7.25
N HIS A 32 0.62 -14.29 6.59
CA HIS A 32 1.81 -14.11 5.78
C HIS A 32 2.52 -12.81 6.13
N LEU A 33 3.69 -12.95 6.75
CA LEU A 33 4.74 -11.95 6.70
C LEU A 33 5.22 -11.86 5.25
N VAL A 34 5.37 -10.63 4.76
CA VAL A 34 5.88 -10.37 3.42
C VAL A 34 7.25 -9.73 3.59
N GLU A 35 8.28 -10.37 3.07
CA GLU A 35 9.59 -9.75 2.92
C GLU A 35 9.46 -8.54 2.00
N VAL A 36 10.03 -7.42 2.43
CA VAL A 36 10.05 -6.18 1.66
C VAL A 36 11.43 -6.07 1.04
N SER A 37 11.50 -6.11 -0.28
CA SER A 37 12.75 -5.85 -1.00
C SER A 37 13.20 -4.40 -0.81
N GLN A 38 14.50 -4.11 -1.03
CA GLN A 38 15.03 -2.74 -0.90
C GLN A 38 14.26 -1.73 -1.77
N GLU A 39 13.85 -2.12 -2.99
CA GLU A 39 13.07 -1.25 -3.88
C GLU A 39 11.68 -0.92 -3.30
N GLU A 40 11.03 -1.93 -2.71
CA GLU A 40 9.73 -1.75 -2.06
C GLU A 40 9.86 -0.93 -0.78
N GLU A 41 10.94 -1.13 -0.02
CA GLU A 41 11.26 -0.37 1.18
C GLU A 41 11.47 1.11 0.86
N ASP A 42 12.31 1.42 -0.13
CA ASP A 42 12.58 2.79 -0.58
C ASP A 42 11.30 3.48 -1.04
N PHE A 43 10.45 2.74 -1.76
CA PHE A 43 9.13 3.21 -2.17
C PHE A 43 8.23 3.53 -0.96
N LEU A 44 8.12 2.62 -0.01
CA LEU A 44 7.30 2.79 1.20
C LEU A 44 7.82 3.94 2.07
N ARG A 45 9.14 4.07 2.23
CA ARG A 45 9.77 5.19 2.95
C ARG A 45 9.48 6.52 2.26
N LYS A 46 9.55 6.58 0.94
CA LYS A 46 9.19 7.78 0.17
C LYS A 46 7.71 8.15 0.35
N LEU A 47 6.84 7.14 0.41
CA LEU A 47 5.41 7.34 0.51
C LEU A 47 4.96 7.76 1.93
N CYS A 48 5.54 7.17 2.97
CA CYS A 48 5.25 7.48 4.37
C CYS A 48 5.99 8.72 4.89
N GLY A 49 6.96 9.24 4.14
CA GLY A 49 7.76 10.40 4.52
C GLY A 49 8.58 10.15 5.78
N LYS A 50 9.08 11.24 6.39
CA LYS A 50 9.96 11.18 7.57
C LYS A 50 9.25 10.77 8.86
N ASP A 51 7.96 11.05 8.95
CA ASP A 51 7.14 10.74 10.13
C ASP A 51 6.60 9.30 10.10
N HIS A 52 7.02 8.51 9.09
CA HIS A 52 6.56 7.13 8.87
C HIS A 52 5.02 7.00 8.86
N HIS A 53 4.33 8.07 8.47
CA HIS A 53 2.88 8.16 8.45
C HIS A 53 2.38 8.53 7.06
N LEU A 54 1.55 7.66 6.50
CA LEU A 54 0.94 7.90 5.20
C LEU A 54 -0.18 8.93 5.28
N GLU A 55 0.07 10.14 4.80
CA GLU A 55 -0.91 11.22 4.77
C GLU A 55 -2.00 11.03 3.70
N MET A 56 -3.13 11.71 3.89
CA MET A 56 -4.22 11.74 2.91
C MET A 56 -3.76 12.51 1.66
N SER A 57 -3.89 11.89 0.49
CA SER A 57 -3.73 12.59 -0.78
C SER A 57 -5.05 13.16 -1.28
N ARG A 58 -4.99 14.18 -2.15
CA ARG A 58 -6.16 14.78 -2.80
C ARG A 58 -5.98 14.81 -4.30
N GLY A 59 -7.08 14.69 -5.03
CA GLY A 59 -7.07 14.73 -6.48
C GLY A 59 -8.44 15.00 -7.08
N ILE A 60 -8.46 15.00 -8.41
CA ILE A 60 -9.67 15.20 -9.22
C ILE A 60 -9.77 14.09 -10.26
N ILE A 61 -10.99 13.86 -10.73
CA ILE A 61 -11.22 13.04 -11.94
C ILE A 61 -11.53 14.01 -13.08
N PHE A 62 -10.62 14.06 -14.05
CA PHE A 62 -10.71 14.92 -15.22
C PHE A 62 -10.75 14.06 -16.48
N HIS A 63 -11.86 14.09 -17.22
CA HIS A 63 -12.09 13.26 -18.41
C HIS A 63 -11.81 11.76 -18.19
N GLY A 64 -12.28 11.24 -17.06
CA GLY A 64 -12.08 9.82 -16.69
C GLY A 64 -10.68 9.47 -16.20
N ASN A 65 -9.73 10.40 -16.20
CA ASN A 65 -8.39 10.21 -15.68
C ASN A 65 -8.28 10.76 -14.25
N THR A 66 -7.67 9.99 -13.36
CA THR A 66 -7.35 10.48 -12.01
C THR A 66 -6.10 11.35 -12.07
N ARG A 67 -6.17 12.55 -11.51
CA ARG A 67 -5.03 13.44 -11.31
C ARG A 67 -4.90 13.75 -9.83
N VAL A 68 -3.77 13.38 -9.22
CA VAL A 68 -3.49 13.70 -7.81
C VAL A 68 -2.85 15.08 -7.76
N THR A 69 -3.45 15.99 -7.00
CA THR A 69 -3.03 17.38 -6.90
C THR A 69 -2.13 17.62 -5.70
N GLU A 70 -2.33 16.86 -4.61
CA GLU A 70 -1.66 17.03 -3.32
C GLU A 70 -1.41 15.68 -2.62
N GLY A 71 -0.41 15.66 -1.73
CA GLY A 71 -0.09 14.53 -0.87
C GLY A 71 0.87 13.50 -1.49
N PRO A 72 1.15 12.41 -0.75
CA PRO A 72 2.18 11.44 -1.09
C PRO A 72 1.92 10.68 -2.40
N LEU A 73 0.67 10.60 -2.87
CA LEU A 73 0.33 9.95 -4.15
C LEU A 73 0.55 10.83 -5.38
N LYS A 74 0.97 12.09 -5.22
CA LYS A 74 1.17 13.02 -6.34
C LYS A 74 2.27 12.52 -7.27
N GLY A 75 1.96 12.39 -8.56
CA GLY A 75 2.89 11.82 -9.56
C GLY A 75 2.93 10.28 -9.58
N MET A 76 2.10 9.62 -8.78
CA MET A 76 2.01 8.15 -8.70
C MET A 76 0.71 7.61 -9.29
N GLU A 77 -0.02 8.41 -10.08
CA GLU A 77 -1.35 8.09 -10.60
C GLU A 77 -1.38 6.80 -11.41
N LYS A 78 -0.31 6.51 -12.16
CA LYS A 78 -0.17 5.27 -12.95
C LYS A 78 -0.10 4.00 -12.10
N ARG A 79 0.25 4.12 -10.82
CA ARG A 79 0.30 3.00 -9.87
C ARG A 79 -1.02 2.80 -9.13
N ILE A 80 -1.98 3.71 -9.29
CA ILE A 80 -3.30 3.60 -8.67
C ILE A 80 -4.15 2.62 -9.49
N CYS A 81 -4.35 1.41 -8.97
CA CYS A 81 -5.11 0.37 -9.65
C CYS A 81 -6.63 0.57 -9.49
N ARG A 82 -7.06 1.11 -8.34
CA ARG A 82 -8.47 1.28 -8.00
C ARG A 82 -8.66 2.38 -6.96
N ILE A 83 -9.76 3.12 -7.06
CA ILE A 83 -10.16 4.14 -6.09
C ILE A 83 -11.55 3.79 -5.55
N ASP A 84 -11.64 3.62 -4.24
CA ASP A 84 -12.90 3.63 -3.51
C ASP A 84 -13.14 5.04 -2.96
N ARG A 85 -13.86 5.84 -3.75
CA ARG A 85 -14.19 7.23 -3.40
C ARG A 85 -15.04 7.36 -2.13
N HIS A 86 -15.83 6.33 -1.82
CA HIS A 86 -16.72 6.37 -0.66
C HIS A 86 -15.93 6.17 0.63
N LYS A 87 -14.85 5.37 0.56
CA LYS A 87 -13.91 5.18 1.66
C LYS A 87 -12.73 6.15 1.65
N ARG A 88 -12.60 6.98 0.61
CA ARG A 88 -11.44 7.85 0.36
C ARG A 88 -10.12 7.05 0.34
N LEU A 89 -10.15 5.90 -0.32
CA LEU A 89 -9.01 4.97 -0.40
C LEU A 89 -8.62 4.69 -1.85
N ALA A 90 -7.32 4.71 -2.12
CA ALA A 90 -6.69 4.23 -3.33
C ALA A 90 -5.94 2.91 -3.05
N ARG A 91 -6.06 1.95 -3.95
CA ARG A 91 -5.16 0.78 -4.00
C ARG A 91 -3.99 1.12 -4.91
N VAL A 92 -2.79 1.08 -4.37
CA VAL A 92 -1.54 1.50 -5.03
C VAL A 92 -0.60 0.31 -5.15
N GLU A 93 -0.09 0.07 -6.35
CA GLU A 93 0.90 -0.99 -6.62
C GLU A 93 2.29 -0.60 -6.09
N ILE A 94 2.89 -1.49 -5.29
CA ILE A 94 4.20 -1.34 -4.65
C ILE A 94 5.29 -1.92 -5.57
N ALA A 95 5.11 -3.17 -6.01
CA ALA A 95 6.01 -3.86 -6.92
C ALA A 95 5.33 -4.15 -8.26
N LYS A 96 6.03 -3.92 -9.37
CA LYS A 96 5.58 -4.37 -10.69
C LYS A 96 5.65 -5.89 -10.70
N LYS A 97 4.55 -6.56 -11.05
CA LYS A 97 4.66 -7.96 -11.47
C LYS A 97 5.57 -8.03 -12.69
N ALA A 98 6.78 -8.59 -12.53
CA ALA A 98 7.66 -8.91 -13.63
C ALA A 98 7.05 -10.07 -14.44
N GLY A 99 6.10 -9.74 -15.32
CA GLY A 99 5.43 -10.68 -16.22
C GLY A 99 4.40 -11.58 -15.54
N ALA A 100 3.13 -11.45 -15.91
CA ALA A 100 2.20 -12.57 -15.85
C ALA A 100 1.11 -12.36 -16.90
N SER A 101 1.18 -13.18 -17.95
CA SER A 101 0.00 -13.67 -18.65
C SER A 101 -1.09 -14.01 -17.63
N GLU A 102 -2.32 -13.64 -18.00
CA GLU A 102 -3.53 -13.95 -17.25
C GLU A 102 -3.61 -15.45 -16.93
N GLN A 103 -4.26 -15.76 -15.80
CA GLN A 103 -4.68 -17.08 -15.31
C GLN A 103 -3.66 -17.83 -14.45
N ASN A 104 -3.81 -17.73 -13.12
CA ASN A 104 -3.73 -18.87 -12.21
C ASN A 104 -4.40 -18.54 -10.87
N GLU A 105 -5.44 -19.32 -10.54
CA GLU A 105 -6.07 -19.36 -9.23
C GLU A 105 -5.28 -20.34 -8.35
N GLY A 106 -4.75 -19.87 -7.22
CA GLY A 106 -4.07 -20.72 -6.24
C GLY A 106 -2.61 -20.32 -6.00
N GLY A 107 -2.40 -19.41 -5.05
CA GLY A 107 -1.06 -19.04 -4.58
C GLY A 107 -1.09 -17.70 -3.84
N MET A 108 -1.12 -17.74 -2.51
CA MET A 108 -1.06 -16.55 -1.66
C MET A 108 0.39 -16.02 -1.61
N ALA A 109 0.84 -15.42 -2.71
CA ALA A 109 2.14 -14.76 -2.89
C ALA A 109 1.99 -13.45 -3.71
N GLY A 110 0.94 -12.67 -3.43
CA GLY A 110 0.44 -11.67 -4.40
C GLY A 110 -0.18 -10.38 -3.86
N CYS A 111 0.17 -9.92 -2.66
CA CYS A 111 -0.24 -8.59 -2.19
C CYS A 111 0.80 -7.52 -2.57
N CYS A 112 0.98 -7.27 -3.87
CA CYS A 112 1.84 -6.19 -4.37
C CYS A 112 1.17 -4.80 -4.26
N TYR A 113 0.21 -4.61 -3.35
CA TYR A 113 -0.55 -3.37 -3.24
C TYR A 113 -0.75 -2.95 -1.79
N ILE A 114 -0.78 -1.64 -1.56
CA ILE A 114 -1.16 -1.01 -0.31
C ILE A 114 -2.43 -0.18 -0.50
N SER A 115 -3.12 0.04 0.61
CA SER A 115 -4.18 1.04 0.70
C SER A 115 -3.59 2.37 1.13
N ALA A 116 -3.87 3.42 0.37
CA ALA A 116 -3.45 4.79 0.64
C ALA A 116 -4.68 5.71 0.67
N GLY A 117 -4.65 6.74 1.51
CA GLY A 117 -5.72 7.74 1.53
C GLY A 117 -5.75 8.56 0.25
N LEU A 118 -6.90 8.62 -0.43
CA LEU A 118 -7.13 9.50 -1.57
C LEU A 118 -8.56 10.05 -1.56
N GLU A 119 -8.66 11.36 -1.44
CA GLU A 119 -9.91 12.10 -1.59
C GLU A 119 -10.03 12.67 -3.00
N ILE A 120 -11.17 12.41 -3.66
CA ILE A 120 -11.50 13.02 -4.96
C ILE A 120 -12.41 14.22 -4.69
N THR A 121 -11.90 15.43 -4.91
CA THR A 121 -12.60 16.67 -4.56
C THR A 121 -13.48 17.21 -5.68
N GLU A 122 -13.19 16.89 -6.95
CA GLU A 122 -13.98 17.37 -8.10
C GLU A 122 -14.11 16.32 -9.20
N LYS A 123 -15.25 16.36 -9.90
CA LYS A 123 -15.54 15.65 -11.15
C LYS A 123 -15.83 16.69 -12.23
N SER A 124 -15.07 16.67 -13.31
CA SER A 124 -15.35 17.45 -14.54
C SER A 124 -15.71 16.51 -15.69
#